data_AF-A0A0F9LTV1-F1
#
_entry.id   AF-A0A0F9LTV1-F1
#
_cell.length_a   1.000
_cell.length_b   1.000
_cell.length_c   1.000
_cell.angle_alpha   90.00
_cell.angle_beta   90.00
_cell.angle_gamma   90.00
#
_symmetry.space_group_name_H-M   'P 1'
#
loop_
_entity.id
_entity.type
_entity.pdbx_description
1 polymer ?
#
loop_
_entity_poly.entity_id
_entity_poly.type
_entity_poly.pdbx_seq_one_letter_code
_entity_poly.pdbx_strand_id
1 'polypeptide(L)'
;MSVRASLLQATRFLRQYGNASNTDVFEGVTYWSDDQLEAILDTLGKRVRVRLNASTSDNTTFVIDLPRHYRLDTATLVVYTSGGTVVSTSYTLEQGRGELVFTEALTTDYYYVEALVINMWEALADLWEQKANQRVHYIDFKAGSNKVNLQQEYTHCVDRGRYYRNKTIKRHRRKWRP
;
A
#
# COMPACT_ATOMS: atom_id res chain seq x y z
N MET A 1 12.26 -15.17 -5.62
CA MET A 1 12.79 -14.15 -6.56
C MET A 1 13.14 -12.92 -5.74
N SER A 2 13.80 -11.90 -6.31
CA SER A 2 14.04 -10.64 -5.58
C SER A 2 12.82 -9.72 -5.71
N VAL A 3 12.48 -8.99 -4.65
CA VAL A 3 11.45 -7.93 -4.70
C VAL A 3 11.66 -7.01 -5.90
N ARG A 4 10.62 -6.72 -6.67
CA ARG A 4 10.64 -5.66 -7.68
C ARG A 4 10.98 -4.35 -7.01
N ALA A 5 12.05 -3.71 -7.50
CA ALA A 5 12.53 -2.44 -6.95
C ALA A 5 11.42 -1.38 -6.83
N SER A 6 10.43 -1.43 -7.72
CA SER A 6 9.30 -0.50 -7.74
C SER A 6 8.30 -0.64 -6.59
N LEU A 7 8.18 -1.83 -6.00
CA LEU A 7 7.27 -2.12 -4.88
C LEU A 7 7.99 -2.29 -3.54
N LEU A 8 9.31 -2.15 -3.49
CA LEU A 8 10.11 -2.36 -2.28
C LEU A 8 9.59 -1.58 -1.06
N GLN A 9 9.18 -0.32 -1.25
CA GLN A 9 8.63 0.51 -0.17
C GLN A 9 7.27 0.00 0.32
N ALA A 10 6.42 -0.49 -0.60
CA ALA A 10 5.12 -1.07 -0.26
C ALA A 10 5.30 -2.41 0.50
N THR A 11 6.21 -3.26 0.04
CA THR A 11 6.53 -4.54 0.70
C THR A 11 7.11 -4.32 2.10
N ARG A 12 8.03 -3.36 2.26
CA ARG A 12 8.55 -2.97 3.60
C ARG A 12 7.45 -2.47 4.53
N PHE A 13 6.51 -1.69 4.00
CA PHE A 13 5.36 -1.22 4.77
C PHE A 13 4.47 -2.38 5.23
N LEU A 14 4.11 -3.30 4.33
CA LEU A 14 3.34 -4.51 4.71
C LEU A 14 4.07 -5.33 5.77
N ARG A 15 5.39 -5.51 5.62
CA ARG A 15 6.22 -6.25 6.56
C ARG A 15 6.18 -5.63 7.95
N GLN A 16 6.40 -4.32 8.04
CA GLN A 16 6.44 -3.58 9.30
C GLN A 16 5.08 -3.56 10.02
N TYR A 17 3.99 -3.27 9.30
CA TYR A 17 2.66 -3.08 9.90
C TYR A 17 1.80 -4.36 9.97
N GLY A 18 2.14 -5.37 9.19
CA GLY A 18 1.55 -6.70 9.20
C GLY A 18 2.26 -7.70 10.12
N ASN A 19 3.37 -7.29 10.74
CA ASN A 19 4.25 -8.15 11.54
C ASN A 19 4.60 -9.44 10.80
N ALA A 20 4.99 -9.32 9.54
CA ALA A 20 5.12 -10.43 8.62
C ALA A 20 6.61 -10.83 8.52
N SER A 21 7.13 -11.62 9.46
CA SER A 21 8.56 -11.98 9.44
C SER A 21 8.86 -12.92 8.28
N ASN A 22 10.08 -12.85 7.72
CA ASN A 22 10.55 -13.83 6.74
C ASN A 22 10.90 -15.20 7.37
N THR A 23 10.78 -15.29 8.70
CA THR A 23 10.98 -16.51 9.48
C THR A 23 9.68 -17.05 10.08
N ASP A 24 8.53 -16.49 9.72
CA ASP A 24 7.24 -16.97 10.24
C ASP A 24 6.95 -18.35 9.62
N VAL A 25 6.94 -19.39 10.45
CA VAL A 25 6.62 -20.76 10.01
C VAL A 25 5.24 -21.14 10.52
N PHE A 26 4.40 -21.61 9.61
CA PHE A 26 3.07 -22.13 9.91
C PHE A 26 2.91 -23.50 9.24
N GLU A 27 2.60 -24.53 10.03
CA GLU A 27 2.48 -25.93 9.57
C GLU A 27 3.70 -26.42 8.76
N GLY A 28 4.91 -26.00 9.16
CA GLY A 28 6.15 -26.38 8.48
C GLY A 28 6.44 -25.61 7.19
N VAL A 29 5.57 -24.67 6.80
CA VAL A 29 5.76 -23.78 5.65
C VAL A 29 6.18 -22.39 6.11
N THR A 30 7.24 -21.85 5.53
CA THR A 30 7.66 -20.46 5.78
C THR A 30 6.76 -19.51 4.99
N TYR A 31 6.18 -18.54 5.69
CA TYR A 31 5.30 -17.51 5.15
C TYR A 31 5.94 -16.11 5.17
N TRP A 32 5.24 -15.22 4.46
CA TRP A 32 5.57 -13.81 4.22
C TRP A 32 6.91 -13.61 3.54
N SER A 33 7.19 -14.50 2.58
CA SER A 33 8.22 -14.23 1.59
C SER A 33 7.85 -12.96 0.83
N ASP A 34 8.88 -12.31 0.29
CA ASP A 34 8.71 -11.11 -0.51
C ASP A 34 7.79 -11.34 -1.72
N ASP A 35 7.91 -12.51 -2.37
CA ASP A 35 7.05 -12.92 -3.49
C ASP A 35 5.58 -13.04 -3.06
N GLN A 36 5.30 -13.56 -1.86
CA GLN A 36 3.93 -13.66 -1.33
C GLN A 36 3.35 -12.27 -1.01
N LEU A 37 4.14 -11.37 -0.43
CA LEU A 37 3.70 -10.00 -0.16
C LEU A 37 3.45 -9.23 -1.46
N GLU A 38 4.26 -9.43 -2.49
CA GLU A 38 4.01 -8.84 -3.81
C GLU A 38 2.73 -9.35 -4.46
N ALA A 39 2.43 -10.65 -4.36
CA ALA A 39 1.19 -11.19 -4.89
C ALA A 39 -0.06 -10.52 -4.27
N ILE A 40 -0.02 -10.19 -2.97
CA ILE A 40 -1.09 -9.43 -2.29
C ILE A 40 -1.20 -8.02 -2.89
N LEU A 41 -0.06 -7.35 -3.11
CA LEU A 41 -0.03 -5.99 -3.67
C LEU A 41 -0.57 -5.95 -5.11
N ASP A 42 -0.15 -6.90 -5.95
CA ASP A 42 -0.59 -6.99 -7.35
C ASP A 42 -2.08 -7.23 -7.47
N THR A 43 -2.63 -8.10 -6.62
CA THR A 43 -4.07 -8.42 -6.61
C THR A 43 -4.93 -7.18 -6.32
N LEU A 44 -4.40 -6.23 -5.55
CA LEU A 44 -5.11 -5.02 -5.14
C LEU A 44 -4.74 -3.78 -5.97
N GLY A 45 -3.86 -3.94 -6.95
CA GLY A 45 -3.43 -2.89 -7.86
C GLY A 45 -4.55 -2.38 -8.75
N LYS A 46 -4.73 -1.05 -8.79
CA LYS A 46 -5.71 -0.39 -9.67
C LYS A 46 -5.01 0.67 -10.50
N ARG A 47 -5.19 0.63 -11.82
CA ARG A 47 -4.71 1.71 -12.70
C ARG A 47 -5.58 2.95 -12.51
N VAL A 48 -4.94 4.08 -12.27
CA VAL A 48 -5.61 5.36 -12.11
C VAL A 48 -4.83 6.46 -12.80
N ARG A 49 -5.56 7.48 -13.25
CA ARG A 49 -4.99 8.74 -13.72
C ARG A 49 -5.24 9.82 -12.67
N VAL A 50 -4.18 10.41 -12.15
CA VAL A 50 -4.21 11.39 -11.05
C VAL A 50 -3.61 12.70 -11.53
N ARG A 51 -4.12 13.81 -11.03
CA ARG A 51 -3.57 15.15 -11.32
C ARG A 51 -2.32 15.39 -10.48
N LEU A 52 -1.30 15.94 -11.13
CA LEU A 52 -0.11 16.51 -10.52
C LEU A 52 -0.28 18.02 -10.43
N ASN A 53 0.02 18.61 -9.28
CA ASN A 53 0.00 20.06 -9.09
C ASN A 53 1.39 20.56 -8.72
N ALA A 54 1.82 21.68 -9.28
CA ALA A 54 3.07 22.32 -8.90
C ALA A 54 3.08 22.63 -7.39
N SER A 55 4.15 22.24 -6.71
CA SER A 55 4.38 22.45 -5.28
C SER A 55 5.16 23.75 -5.02
N THR A 56 6.12 24.03 -5.91
CA THR A 56 7.00 25.20 -5.85
C THR A 56 6.76 26.10 -7.07
N SER A 57 7.09 27.39 -6.93
CA SER A 57 7.08 28.36 -8.04
C SER A 57 8.02 28.00 -9.17
N ASP A 58 9.00 27.14 -8.90
CA ASP A 58 10.06 26.77 -9.84
C ASP A 58 9.61 25.67 -10.83
N ASN A 59 8.39 25.16 -10.70
CA ASN A 59 7.80 24.11 -11.55
C ASN A 59 8.69 22.87 -11.74
N THR A 60 9.53 22.55 -10.75
CA THR A 60 10.36 21.34 -10.70
C THR A 60 9.75 20.26 -9.81
N THR A 61 8.99 20.67 -8.78
CA THR A 61 8.40 19.74 -7.81
C THR A 61 6.89 19.72 -7.97
N PHE A 62 6.32 18.54 -8.17
CA PHE A 62 4.89 18.33 -8.30
C PHE A 62 4.38 17.39 -7.23
N VAL A 63 3.28 17.77 -6.58
CA VAL A 63 2.58 16.91 -5.62
C VAL A 63 1.53 16.10 -6.36
N ILE A 64 1.53 14.80 -6.10
CA ILE A 64 0.48 13.88 -6.56
C ILE A 64 -0.73 14.06 -5.65
N ASP A 65 -1.90 14.36 -6.23
CA ASP A 65 -3.15 14.44 -5.48
C ASP A 65 -3.71 13.04 -5.13
N LEU A 66 -2.98 12.35 -4.27
CA LEU A 66 -3.32 11.01 -3.81
C LEU A 66 -3.18 10.93 -2.28
N PRO A 67 -4.14 10.34 -1.57
CA PRO A 67 -4.02 10.19 -0.12
C PRO A 67 -2.78 9.37 0.28
N ARG A 68 -2.14 9.75 1.40
CA ARG A 68 -0.85 9.19 1.88
C ARG A 68 -0.77 7.67 2.06
N HIS A 69 -1.90 6.98 2.11
CA HIS A 69 -1.97 5.54 2.31
C HIS A 69 -1.96 4.74 1.01
N TYR A 70 -2.07 5.43 -0.12
CA TYR A 70 -1.84 4.81 -1.39
C TYR A 70 -0.35 4.80 -1.70
N ARG A 71 0.08 3.79 -2.43
CA ARG A 71 1.41 3.69 -3.02
C ARG A 71 1.27 3.48 -4.51
N LEU A 72 2.22 4.06 -5.25
CA LEU A 72 2.30 3.95 -6.70
C LEU A 72 3.38 2.92 -7.04
N ASP A 73 3.09 2.06 -8.00
CA ASP A 73 4.11 1.23 -8.62
C ASP A 73 4.90 2.08 -9.62
N THR A 74 6.16 2.39 -9.27
CA THR A 74 7.02 3.24 -10.10
C THR A 74 7.34 2.63 -11.47
N ALA A 75 7.25 1.31 -11.63
CA ALA A 75 7.50 0.65 -12.91
C ALA A 75 6.40 0.95 -13.95
N THR A 76 5.21 1.33 -13.49
CA THR A 76 4.05 1.61 -14.35
C THR A 76 3.77 3.10 -14.51
N LEU A 77 4.59 3.95 -13.89
CA LEU A 77 4.33 5.38 -13.79
C LEU A 77 4.67 6.08 -15.10
N VAL A 78 3.69 6.76 -15.68
CA VAL A 78 3.84 7.59 -16.89
C VAL A 78 3.23 8.96 -16.65
N VAL A 79 3.96 10.02 -17.00
CA VAL A 79 3.49 11.41 -16.87
C VAL A 79 3.03 11.93 -18.23
N TYR A 80 1.87 12.60 -18.24
CA TYR A 80 1.23 13.18 -19.40
C TYR A 80 0.97 14.68 -19.22
N THR A 81 1.07 15.41 -20.32
CA THR A 81 0.56 16.78 -20.43
C THR A 81 -0.97 16.81 -20.41
N SER A 82 -1.55 18.00 -20.26
CA SER A 82 -3.00 18.22 -20.41
C SER A 82 -3.50 17.81 -21.81
N GLY A 83 -2.66 17.93 -22.84
CA GLY A 83 -2.93 17.49 -24.21
C GLY A 83 -2.79 15.98 -24.44
N GLY A 84 -2.38 15.20 -23.42
CA GLY A 84 -2.23 13.75 -23.54
C GLY A 84 -0.90 13.28 -24.12
N THR A 85 0.08 14.18 -24.32
CA THR A 85 1.43 13.80 -24.74
C THR A 85 2.24 13.32 -23.54
N VAL A 86 3.04 12.26 -23.72
CA VAL A 86 3.95 11.78 -22.67
C VAL A 86 5.07 12.80 -22.44
N VAL A 87 5.35 13.12 -21.19
CA VAL A 87 6.49 13.97 -20.79
C VAL A 87 7.74 13.09 -20.76
N SER A 88 8.73 13.42 -21.57
CA SER A 88 9.99 12.65 -21.70
C SER A 88 11.06 13.03 -20.67
N THR A 89 10.85 14.08 -19.88
CA THR A 89 11.78 14.56 -18.87
C THR A 89 11.93 13.54 -17.75
N SER A 90 13.17 13.33 -17.27
CA SER A 90 13.43 12.45 -16.14
C SER A 90 12.89 13.04 -14.83
N TYR A 91 12.39 12.16 -13.97
CA TYR A 91 11.88 12.51 -12.65
C TYR A 91 12.24 11.48 -11.60
N THR A 92 12.25 11.92 -10.35
CA THR A 92 12.41 11.08 -9.17
C THR A 92 11.13 11.11 -8.35
N LEU A 93 10.62 9.94 -7.95
CA LEU A 93 9.44 9.84 -7.08
C LEU A 93 9.84 9.71 -5.61
N GLU A 94 9.47 10.71 -4.82
CA GLU A 94 9.58 10.68 -3.36
C GLU A 94 8.30 10.11 -2.75
N GLN A 95 8.22 8.78 -2.64
CA GLN A 95 7.02 8.08 -2.16
C GLN A 95 6.58 8.47 -0.75
N GLY A 96 7.50 8.93 0.11
CA GLY A 96 7.18 9.35 1.48
C GLY A 96 6.36 10.65 1.52
N ARG A 97 6.58 11.54 0.55
CA ARG A 97 5.88 12.84 0.44
C ARG A 97 4.79 12.85 -0.62
N GLY A 98 4.82 11.90 -1.56
CA GLY A 98 3.92 11.90 -2.72
C GLY A 98 4.31 12.97 -3.72
N GLU A 99 5.60 13.22 -3.87
CA GLU A 99 6.16 14.28 -4.72
C GLU A 99 6.95 13.68 -5.88
N LEU A 100 6.79 14.25 -7.07
CA LEU A 100 7.63 14.02 -8.23
C LEU A 100 8.54 15.23 -8.39
N VAL A 101 9.85 14.97 -8.42
CA VAL A 101 10.87 15.99 -8.64
C VAL A 101 11.46 15.78 -10.03
N PHE A 102 11.22 16.72 -10.93
CA PHE A 102 11.77 16.72 -12.28
C PHE A 102 13.17 17.32 -12.27
N THR A 103 14.02 16.84 -13.18
CA THR A 103 15.38 17.36 -13.37
C THR A 103 15.39 18.77 -13.96
N GLU A 104 14.35 19.13 -14.71
CA GLU A 104 14.17 20.42 -15.35
C GLU A 104 12.80 21.01 -15.01
N ALA A 105 12.72 22.34 -15.00
CA ALA A 105 11.46 23.04 -14.77
C ALA A 105 10.48 22.79 -15.93
N LEU A 106 9.25 22.46 -15.58
CA LEU A 106 8.19 22.23 -16.54
C LEU A 106 7.41 23.53 -16.83
N THR A 107 6.78 23.60 -18.00
CA THR A 107 6.16 24.83 -18.51
C THR A 107 4.74 25.06 -18.00
N THR A 108 4.05 24.03 -17.51
CA THR A 108 2.66 24.14 -17.04
C THR A 108 2.54 23.80 -15.56
N ASP A 109 1.55 24.42 -14.90
CA ASP A 109 1.36 24.27 -13.45
C ASP A 109 0.70 22.94 -13.04
N TYR A 110 0.23 22.15 -14.01
CA TYR A 110 -0.36 20.85 -13.75
C TYR A 110 -0.09 19.84 -14.87
N TYR A 111 0.04 18.58 -14.47
CA TYR A 111 0.21 17.42 -15.34
C TYR A 111 -0.71 16.29 -14.87
N TYR A 112 -0.71 15.17 -15.58
CA TYR A 112 -1.39 13.96 -15.14
C TYR A 112 -0.39 12.82 -15.02
N VAL A 113 -0.53 12.00 -14.00
CA VAL A 113 0.22 10.75 -13.86
C VAL A 113 -0.74 9.58 -14.03
N GLU A 114 -0.38 8.61 -14.85
CA GLU A 114 -1.03 7.31 -14.90
C GLU A 114 -0.10 6.28 -14.28
N ALA A 115 -0.63 5.50 -13.34
CA ALA A 115 0.13 4.46 -12.67
C ALA A 115 -0.80 3.42 -12.05
N LEU A 116 -0.25 2.26 -11.73
CA LEU A 116 -0.88 1.31 -10.84
C LEU A 116 -0.74 1.80 -9.40
N VAL A 117 -1.88 1.95 -8.74
CA VAL A 117 -2.01 2.44 -7.37
C VAL A 117 -2.54 1.33 -6.49
N ILE A 118 -1.94 1.19 -5.31
CA ILE A 118 -2.28 0.17 -4.32
C ILE A 118 -2.74 0.86 -3.04
N ASN A 119 -3.90 0.46 -2.53
CA ASN A 119 -4.38 0.90 -1.23
C ASN A 119 -3.68 0.07 -0.13
N MET A 120 -2.74 0.67 0.60
CA MET A 120 -1.96 -0.07 1.60
C MET A 120 -2.80 -0.54 2.80
N TRP A 121 -3.94 0.10 3.08
CA TRP A 121 -4.84 -0.39 4.13
C TRP A 121 -5.64 -1.61 3.69
N GLU A 122 -6.07 -1.68 2.43
CA GLU A 122 -6.69 -2.90 1.89
C GLU A 122 -5.68 -4.04 1.87
N ALA A 123 -4.44 -3.79 1.45
CA ALA A 123 -3.38 -4.79 1.45
C ALA A 123 -3.02 -5.29 2.86
N LEU A 124 -2.99 -4.40 3.86
CA LEU A 124 -2.83 -4.82 5.25
C LEU A 124 -4.02 -5.64 5.75
N ALA A 125 -5.25 -5.24 5.40
CA ALA A 125 -6.43 -5.99 5.81
C ALA A 125 -6.40 -7.42 5.26
N ASP A 126 -6.08 -7.58 3.97
CA ASP A 126 -5.96 -8.88 3.32
C ASP A 126 -4.88 -9.75 3.98
N LEU A 127 -3.69 -9.18 4.23
CA LEU A 127 -2.62 -9.86 4.95
C LEU A 127 -3.04 -10.37 6.33
N TRP A 128 -3.75 -9.54 7.11
CA TRP A 128 -4.24 -9.94 8.43
C TRP A 128 -5.34 -11.00 8.38
N GLU A 129 -6.14 -11.02 7.31
CA GLU A 129 -7.15 -12.06 7.10
C GLU A 129 -6.54 -13.39 6.68
N GLN A 130 -5.52 -13.40 5.83
CA GLN A 130 -4.76 -14.60 5.53
C GLN A 130 -4.12 -15.19 6.80
N LYS A 131 -3.56 -14.33 7.68
CA LYS A 131 -3.08 -14.72 9.01
C LYS A 131 -4.16 -15.31 9.92
N ALA A 132 -5.37 -14.75 9.88
CA ALA A 132 -6.50 -15.27 10.64
C ALA A 132 -6.94 -16.64 10.12
N ASN A 133 -6.99 -16.82 8.78
CA ASN A 133 -7.36 -18.08 8.15
C ASN A 133 -6.39 -19.21 8.52
N GLN A 134 -5.08 -18.93 8.60
CA GLN A 134 -4.11 -19.89 9.12
C GLN A 134 -4.47 -20.36 10.55
N ARG A 135 -4.98 -19.46 11.39
CA ARG A 135 -5.24 -19.74 12.81
C ARG A 135 -6.65 -20.25 13.10
N VAL A 136 -7.48 -20.47 12.09
CA VAL A 136 -8.90 -20.84 12.28
C VAL A 136 -9.08 -22.18 12.98
N HIS A 137 -8.11 -23.09 12.83
CA HIS A 137 -8.14 -24.44 13.40
C HIS A 137 -7.43 -24.55 14.75
N TYR A 138 -7.01 -23.44 15.35
CA TYR A 138 -6.35 -23.46 16.64
C TYR A 138 -7.31 -23.89 17.75
N ILE A 139 -6.87 -24.83 18.58
CA ILE A 139 -7.64 -25.37 19.69
C ILE A 139 -7.03 -24.85 20.99
N ASP A 140 -7.86 -24.38 21.90
CA ASP A 140 -7.44 -24.02 23.25
C ASP A 140 -6.98 -25.27 24.02
N PHE A 141 -5.77 -25.23 24.57
CA PHE A 141 -5.23 -26.30 25.39
C PHE A 141 -5.22 -25.89 26.87
N LYS A 142 -5.74 -26.77 27.74
CA LYS A 142 -5.71 -26.59 29.18
C LYS A 142 -5.14 -27.84 29.84
N ALA A 143 -4.07 -27.69 30.62
CA ALA A 143 -3.47 -28.75 31.42
C ALA A 143 -3.29 -28.24 32.87
N GLY A 144 -4.13 -28.76 33.79
CA GLY A 144 -4.13 -28.33 35.18
C GLY A 144 -4.44 -26.84 35.33
N SER A 145 -3.52 -26.10 35.97
CA SER A 145 -3.59 -24.64 36.15
C SER A 145 -3.14 -23.84 34.91
N ASN A 146 -2.50 -24.48 33.93
CA ASN A 146 -1.98 -23.81 32.75
C ASN A 146 -3.02 -23.83 31.61
N LYS A 147 -3.29 -22.66 31.02
CA LYS A 147 -4.15 -22.52 29.85
C LYS A 147 -3.38 -21.79 28.75
N VAL A 148 -3.36 -22.37 27.55
CA VAL A 148 -2.92 -21.72 26.32
C VAL A 148 -4.16 -21.41 25.50
N ASN A 149 -4.40 -20.13 25.25
CA ASN A 149 -5.60 -19.65 24.56
C ASN A 149 -5.23 -19.19 23.15
N LEU A 150 -5.10 -20.15 22.23
CA LEU A 150 -4.70 -19.87 20.86
C LEU A 150 -5.80 -19.12 20.08
N GLN A 151 -7.05 -19.19 20.55
CA GLN A 151 -8.16 -18.40 20.02
C GLN A 151 -7.94 -16.88 20.13
N GLN A 152 -7.12 -16.43 21.10
CA GLN A 152 -6.78 -15.01 21.24
C GLN A 152 -5.98 -14.49 20.03
N GLU A 153 -5.10 -15.31 19.45
CA GLU A 153 -4.34 -14.90 18.26
C GLU A 153 -5.23 -14.76 17.03
N TYR A 154 -6.16 -15.70 16.84
CA TYR A 154 -7.17 -15.62 15.79
C TYR A 154 -7.98 -14.32 15.92
N THR A 155 -8.49 -14.05 17.12
CA THR A 155 -9.28 -12.85 17.41
C THR A 155 -8.47 -11.58 17.14
N HIS A 156 -7.19 -11.56 17.54
CA HIS A 156 -6.29 -10.45 17.26
C HIS A 156 -6.14 -10.19 15.75
N CYS A 157 -5.94 -11.25 14.96
CA CYS A 157 -5.79 -11.11 13.50
C CYS A 157 -7.06 -10.58 12.84
N VAL A 158 -8.22 -11.10 13.24
CA VAL A 158 -9.53 -10.62 12.74
C VAL A 158 -9.76 -9.15 13.08
N ASP A 159 -9.47 -8.74 14.32
CA ASP A 159 -9.63 -7.35 14.77
C ASP A 159 -8.70 -6.40 14.01
N ARG A 160 -7.46 -6.84 13.72
CA ARG A 160 -6.52 -6.09 12.87
C ARG A 160 -7.03 -5.94 11.44
N GLY A 161 -7.55 -7.02 10.83
CA GLY A 161 -8.15 -6.96 9.50
C GLY A 161 -9.31 -5.95 9.43
N ARG A 162 -10.23 -6.03 10.40
CA ARG A 162 -11.35 -5.08 10.54
C ARG A 162 -10.90 -3.65 10.75
N TYR A 163 -9.87 -3.43 11.58
CA TYR A 163 -9.31 -2.11 11.84
C TYR A 163 -8.84 -1.44 10.54
N TYR A 164 -8.11 -2.15 9.68
CA TYR A 164 -7.63 -1.60 8.42
C TYR A 164 -8.74 -1.42 7.37
N ARG A 165 -9.70 -2.34 7.29
CA ARG A 165 -10.92 -2.13 6.47
C ARG A 165 -11.71 -0.90 6.91
N ASN A 166 -11.86 -0.67 8.20
CA ASN A 166 -12.59 0.50 8.69
C ASN A 166 -11.89 1.83 8.38
N LYS A 167 -10.57 1.82 8.12
CA LYS A 167 -9.83 3.01 7.66
C LYS A 167 -10.12 3.38 6.21
N THR A 168 -10.46 2.41 5.36
CA THR A 168 -10.74 2.68 3.95
C THR A 168 -12.12 3.30 3.75
N ILE A 169 -13.10 2.92 4.58
CA ILE A 169 -14.52 3.30 4.45
C ILE A 169 -14.81 4.77 4.83
N LYS A 170 -13.89 5.52 5.43
CA LYS A 170 -14.18 6.90 5.87
C LYS A 170 -13.94 7.97 4.79
N ARG A 171 -14.99 8.28 4.02
CA ARG A 171 -15.41 9.67 3.70
C ARG A 171 -16.78 9.69 2.99
N HIS A 172 -17.87 9.72 3.76
CA HIS A 172 -19.04 10.46 3.29
C HIS A 172 -18.67 11.94 3.30
N ARG A 173 -18.54 12.55 2.12
CA ARG A 173 -18.55 14.02 1.96
C ARG A 173 -19.81 14.53 2.67
N ARG A 174 -19.67 15.19 3.83
CA ARG A 174 -20.71 16.13 4.28
C ARG A 174 -20.77 17.22 3.22
N LYS A 175 -21.82 17.19 2.38
CA LYS A 175 -22.16 18.32 1.51
C LYS A 175 -22.29 19.54 2.42
N TRP A 176 -21.33 20.45 2.33
CA TRP A 176 -21.53 21.82 2.79
C TRP A 176 -22.68 22.38 1.96
N ARG A 177 -23.78 22.72 2.62
CA ARG A 177 -24.88 23.50 2.01
C ARG A 177 -24.48 24.98 2.05
N PRO A 178 -24.87 25.76 1.03
CA PRO A 178 -24.40 27.12 0.79
C PRO A 178 -24.67 28.08 1.95
#